data_AF-A2ENN1-F1
#
_entry.id   AF-A2ENN1-F1
#
_cell.length_a   1.000
_cell.length_b   1.000
_cell.length_c   1.000
_cell.angle_alpha   90.00
_cell.angle_beta   90.00
_cell.angle_gamma   90.00
#
_symmetry.space_group_name_H-M   'P 1'
#
loop_
_entity.id
_entity.type
_entity.pdbx_description
1 polymer ?
#
loop_
_entity_poly.entity_id
_entity_poly.type
_entity_poly.pdbx_seq_one_letter_code
_entity_poly.pdbx_strand_id
1 'polypeptide(L)'
;MSQGIVLNFEYIGSHIKDYIKENNLFNIFQVEDIRTIMKFANFTPDDFNSLLEQSNSDISANKLYACTRNANVSINNLQDAISTLKSVQKYMKMGILGGIIGILDQVQKDISRSTNKIEELQANLNQVQKEKENITKEVQNLKSQLKEKEGDGLSNEFLSKISELQNSEDFDQIYKFFDEISGKMNQKEMFKACKEGLWKKQNKNHHDKNVLHAASSKGNLILVKSLIECGCDKESQDDRCRTALFLASKKVILKLLNILSQLELIKKQRIKMDILHYILHLLMVILKLLNILSQLELIKKQRIKMDILHYILHLLMVILKLLNILSQLELIKKQRIKMDILHYILHLLMVILKLLNILSQLELIKK
;
A
#
# COMPACT_ATOMS: atom_id res chain seq x y z
N MET A 1 -61.27 -68.04 -54.97
CA MET A 1 -60.16 -67.13 -55.29
C MET A 1 -60.29 -65.92 -54.38
N SER A 2 -59.67 -65.94 -53.21
CA SER A 2 -59.63 -64.77 -52.33
C SER A 2 -58.66 -63.77 -52.95
N GLN A 3 -59.17 -62.65 -53.47
CA GLN A 3 -58.34 -61.49 -53.78
C GLN A 3 -57.72 -61.03 -52.46
N GLY A 4 -56.47 -61.41 -52.21
CA GLY A 4 -55.72 -60.94 -51.06
C GLY A 4 -55.61 -59.43 -51.14
N ILE A 5 -55.98 -58.74 -50.06
CA ILE A 5 -55.79 -57.30 -49.93
C ILE A 5 -54.28 -57.04 -50.08
N VAL A 6 -53.88 -56.36 -51.16
CA VAL A 6 -52.49 -55.95 -51.36
C VAL A 6 -52.23 -54.77 -50.42
N LEU A 7 -51.41 -54.99 -49.40
CA LEU A 7 -51.01 -53.93 -48.46
C LEU A 7 -50.14 -52.90 -49.20
N ASN A 8 -50.59 -51.65 -49.23
CA ASN A 8 -49.80 -50.53 -49.74
C ASN A 8 -48.87 -50.01 -48.62
N PHE A 9 -47.68 -50.60 -48.51
CA PHE A 9 -46.72 -50.27 -47.45
C PHE A 9 -46.19 -48.83 -47.51
N GLU A 10 -46.16 -48.21 -48.69
CA GLU A 10 -45.74 -46.81 -48.85
C GLU A 10 -46.80 -45.86 -48.27
N TYR A 11 -48.07 -46.11 -48.56
CA TYR A 11 -49.17 -45.37 -47.96
C TYR A 11 -49.20 -45.55 -46.44
N ILE A 12 -49.07 -46.78 -45.95
CA ILE A 12 -49.05 -47.07 -44.51
C ILE A 12 -47.86 -46.39 -43.82
N GLY A 13 -46.67 -46.43 -44.44
CA GLY A 13 -45.47 -45.78 -43.89
C GLY A 13 -45.58 -44.25 -43.83
N SER A 14 -46.16 -43.63 -44.85
CA SER A 14 -46.40 -42.18 -44.84
C SER A 14 -47.45 -41.73 -43.81
N HIS A 15 -48.37 -42.63 -43.43
CA HIS A 15 -49.40 -42.40 -42.41
C HIS A 15 -49.11 -43.11 -41.08
N ILE A 16 -47.84 -43.49 -40.84
CA ILE A 16 -47.44 -44.32 -39.69
C ILE A 16 -47.86 -43.74 -38.33
N LYS A 17 -47.98 -42.41 -38.24
CA LYS A 17 -48.34 -41.69 -37.02
C LYS A 17 -49.72 -42.05 -36.50
N ASP A 18 -50.67 -42.34 -37.39
CA ASP A 18 -52.03 -42.67 -36.99
C ASP A 18 -52.04 -44.03 -36.27
N TYR A 19 -51.27 -45.00 -36.77
CA TYR A 19 -51.09 -46.32 -36.14
C TYR A 19 -50.35 -46.27 -34.80
N ILE A 20 -49.43 -45.31 -34.61
CA ILE A 20 -48.75 -45.09 -33.31
C ILE A 20 -49.72 -44.48 -32.30
N LYS A 21 -50.53 -43.49 -32.71
CA LYS A 21 -51.53 -42.86 -31.82
C LYS A 21 -52.57 -43.85 -31.32
N GLU A 22 -52.97 -44.78 -32.18
CA GLU A 22 -53.95 -45.82 -31.85
C GLU A 22 -53.35 -47.04 -31.14
N ASN A 23 -52.03 -47.08 -30.94
CA ASN A 23 -51.29 -48.19 -30.31
C ASN A 23 -51.64 -49.57 -30.91
N ASN A 24 -51.81 -49.63 -32.24
CA ASN A 24 -52.31 -50.82 -32.93
C ASN A 24 -51.34 -51.36 -33.98
N LEU A 25 -50.20 -50.71 -34.21
CA LEU A 25 -49.25 -51.10 -35.27
C LEU A 25 -48.81 -52.57 -35.15
N PHE A 26 -48.42 -53.01 -33.95
CA PHE A 26 -47.98 -54.39 -33.69
C PHE A 26 -49.13 -55.38 -33.57
N ASN A 27 -50.37 -54.89 -33.42
CA ASN A 27 -51.59 -55.71 -33.40
C ASN A 27 -52.13 -55.97 -34.82
N ILE A 28 -51.91 -55.03 -35.74
CA ILE A 28 -52.44 -55.08 -37.11
C ILE A 28 -51.45 -55.76 -38.08
N PHE A 29 -50.15 -55.49 -37.94
CA PHE A 29 -49.15 -55.89 -38.92
C PHE A 29 -48.17 -56.93 -38.39
N GLN A 30 -47.76 -57.87 -39.23
CA GLN A 30 -46.71 -58.81 -38.87
C GLN A 30 -45.34 -58.12 -38.86
N VAL A 31 -44.36 -58.72 -38.18
CA VAL A 31 -43.00 -58.16 -38.04
C VAL A 31 -42.33 -57.86 -39.39
N GLU A 32 -42.56 -58.69 -40.41
CA GLU A 32 -42.01 -58.49 -41.76
C GLU A 32 -42.72 -57.37 -42.54
N ASP A 33 -44.03 -57.19 -42.32
CA ASP A 33 -44.79 -56.07 -42.87
C ASP A 33 -44.29 -54.76 -42.25
N ILE A 34 -44.15 -54.71 -40.92
CA ILE A 34 -43.62 -53.55 -40.19
C ILE A 34 -42.22 -53.21 -40.72
N ARG A 35 -41.34 -54.20 -40.94
CA ARG A 35 -40.01 -53.95 -41.51
C ARG A 35 -40.06 -53.24 -42.86
N THR A 36 -41.06 -53.56 -43.68
CA THR A 36 -41.25 -52.95 -45.00
C THR A 36 -41.85 -51.56 -44.88
N ILE A 37 -42.86 -51.38 -44.01
CA ILE A 37 -43.46 -50.09 -43.67
C ILE A 37 -42.41 -49.09 -43.19
N MET A 38 -41.48 -49.52 -42.34
CA MET A 38 -40.44 -48.66 -41.75
C MET A 38 -39.52 -48.01 -42.79
N LYS A 39 -39.38 -48.60 -43.99
CA LYS A 39 -38.58 -48.00 -45.08
C LYS A 39 -39.20 -46.72 -45.64
N PHE A 40 -40.52 -46.57 -45.53
CA PHE A 40 -41.27 -45.43 -46.04
C PHE A 40 -41.71 -44.47 -44.92
N ALA A 41 -41.46 -44.85 -43.66
CA ALA A 41 -41.87 -44.11 -42.49
C ALA A 41 -40.83 -43.06 -42.09
N ASN A 42 -41.31 -41.84 -41.82
CA ASN A 42 -40.53 -40.74 -41.27
C ASN A 42 -41.06 -40.39 -39.88
N PHE A 43 -40.20 -40.47 -38.87
CA PHE A 43 -40.55 -40.22 -37.49
C PHE A 43 -39.92 -38.93 -36.99
N THR A 44 -40.65 -38.25 -36.10
CA THR A 44 -40.01 -37.36 -35.13
C THR A 44 -39.38 -38.21 -34.02
N PRO A 45 -38.45 -37.66 -33.22
CA PRO A 45 -37.88 -38.35 -32.07
C PRO A 45 -38.97 -38.88 -31.13
N ASP A 46 -39.99 -38.06 -30.85
CA ASP A 46 -41.11 -38.43 -29.97
C ASP A 46 -41.96 -39.55 -30.56
N ASP A 47 -42.35 -39.46 -31.85
CA ASP A 47 -43.11 -40.51 -32.53
C ASP A 47 -42.37 -41.87 -32.47
N PHE A 48 -41.06 -41.86 -32.71
CA PHE A 48 -40.25 -43.07 -32.67
C PHE A 48 -40.08 -43.60 -31.24
N ASN A 49 -39.85 -42.72 -30.27
CA ASN A 49 -39.74 -43.09 -28.86
C ASN A 49 -41.04 -43.74 -28.35
N SER A 50 -42.20 -43.17 -28.68
CA SER A 50 -43.51 -43.72 -28.35
C SER A 50 -43.75 -45.07 -29.00
N LEU A 51 -43.38 -45.24 -30.27
CA LEU A 51 -43.45 -46.54 -30.95
C LEU A 51 -42.65 -47.62 -30.21
N LEU A 52 -41.40 -47.31 -29.82
CA LEU A 52 -40.56 -48.26 -29.10
C LEU A 52 -41.13 -48.59 -27.71
N GLU A 53 -41.65 -47.60 -27.00
CA GLU A 53 -42.26 -47.78 -25.69
C GLU A 53 -43.48 -48.70 -25.73
N GLN A 54 -44.39 -48.43 -26.68
CA GLN A 54 -45.60 -49.21 -26.91
C GLN A 54 -45.29 -50.68 -27.24
N SER A 55 -44.21 -50.92 -28.00
CA SER A 55 -43.84 -52.26 -28.45
C SER A 55 -43.31 -53.20 -27.34
N ASN A 56 -42.97 -52.66 -26.16
CA ASN A 56 -42.25 -53.43 -25.14
C ASN A 56 -43.06 -54.61 -24.54
N SER A 57 -44.40 -54.57 -24.56
CA SER A 57 -45.23 -55.69 -24.11
C SER A 57 -45.41 -56.78 -25.17
N ASP A 58 -45.29 -56.42 -26.45
CA ASP A 58 -45.82 -57.24 -27.55
C ASP A 58 -44.71 -57.94 -28.34
N ILE A 59 -43.48 -57.41 -28.30
CA ILE A 59 -42.36 -57.91 -29.10
C ILE A 59 -41.04 -57.91 -28.32
N SER A 60 -40.26 -58.98 -28.51
CA SER A 60 -38.92 -59.09 -27.92
C SER A 60 -37.96 -58.03 -28.52
N ALA A 61 -37.03 -57.51 -27.72
CA ALA A 61 -36.02 -56.51 -28.12
C ALA A 61 -35.31 -56.81 -29.47
N ASN A 62 -34.91 -58.07 -29.73
CA ASN A 62 -34.24 -58.45 -30.98
C ASN A 62 -35.17 -58.32 -32.21
N LYS A 63 -36.43 -58.71 -32.06
CA LYS A 63 -37.43 -58.58 -33.12
C LYS A 63 -37.81 -57.10 -33.33
N LEU A 64 -37.91 -56.32 -32.25
CA LEU A 64 -38.15 -54.88 -32.31
C LEU A 64 -37.06 -54.15 -33.09
N TYR A 65 -35.79 -54.43 -32.78
CA TYR A 65 -34.66 -53.93 -33.58
C TYR A 65 -34.79 -54.36 -35.05
N ALA A 66 -35.07 -55.63 -35.31
CA ALA A 66 -35.11 -56.16 -36.67
C ALA A 66 -36.24 -55.56 -37.54
N CYS A 67 -37.38 -55.16 -36.97
CA CYS A 67 -38.43 -54.50 -37.73
C CYS A 67 -38.25 -52.98 -37.82
N THR A 68 -37.70 -52.32 -36.81
CA THR A 68 -37.59 -50.84 -36.78
C THR A 68 -36.28 -50.28 -37.33
N ARG A 69 -35.23 -51.10 -37.53
CA ARG A 69 -33.90 -50.62 -37.98
C ARG A 69 -33.83 -49.83 -39.29
N ASN A 70 -34.86 -49.91 -40.12
CA ASN A 70 -34.94 -49.17 -41.39
C ASN A 70 -35.68 -47.84 -41.25
N ALA A 71 -36.20 -47.51 -40.06
CA ALA A 71 -36.92 -46.28 -39.80
C ALA A 71 -36.03 -45.06 -39.96
N ASN A 72 -36.56 -44.01 -40.56
CA ASN A 72 -35.91 -42.70 -40.59
C ASN A 72 -36.43 -41.83 -39.44
N VAL A 73 -35.53 -41.33 -38.59
CA VAL A 73 -35.87 -40.44 -37.48
C VAL A 73 -35.19 -39.09 -37.69
N SER A 74 -35.98 -38.02 -37.75
CA SER A 74 -35.48 -36.66 -38.02
C SER A 74 -34.97 -36.02 -36.73
N ILE A 75 -33.67 -36.13 -36.46
CA ILE A 75 -33.00 -35.57 -35.29
C ILE A 75 -32.60 -34.11 -35.56
N ASN A 76 -33.16 -33.15 -34.81
CA ASN A 76 -32.92 -31.72 -35.05
C ASN A 76 -31.95 -31.08 -34.06
N ASN A 77 -31.80 -31.67 -32.87
CA ASN A 77 -30.95 -31.12 -31.81
C ASN A 77 -30.34 -32.22 -30.93
N LEU A 78 -29.47 -31.82 -29.99
CA LEU A 78 -28.77 -32.76 -29.11
C LEU A 78 -29.71 -33.48 -28.13
N GLN A 79 -30.79 -32.82 -27.67
CA GLN A 79 -31.80 -33.45 -26.80
C GLN A 79 -32.52 -34.57 -27.53
N ASP A 80 -32.93 -34.31 -28.77
CA ASP A 80 -33.58 -35.29 -29.65
C ASP A 80 -32.67 -36.52 -29.83
N ALA A 81 -31.39 -36.28 -30.12
CA ALA A 81 -30.41 -37.35 -30.29
C ALA A 81 -30.28 -38.21 -29.02
N ILE A 82 -30.15 -37.57 -27.86
CA ILE A 82 -30.01 -38.24 -26.58
C ILE A 82 -31.28 -38.99 -26.19
N SER A 83 -32.47 -38.41 -26.40
CA SER A 83 -33.75 -39.03 -26.08
C SER A 83 -33.98 -40.28 -26.94
N THR A 84 -33.75 -40.19 -28.26
CA THR A 84 -33.83 -41.32 -29.18
C THR A 84 -32.84 -42.42 -28.82
N LEU A 85 -31.57 -42.07 -28.54
CA LEU A 85 -30.57 -43.06 -28.13
C LEU A 85 -30.93 -43.75 -26.81
N LYS A 86 -31.48 -43.01 -25.83
CA LYS A 86 -31.96 -43.58 -24.55
C LYS A 86 -33.12 -44.56 -24.77
N SER A 87 -34.07 -44.23 -25.63
CA SER A 87 -35.17 -45.13 -25.99
C SER A 87 -34.67 -46.39 -26.68
N VAL A 88 -33.79 -46.26 -27.67
CA VAL A 88 -33.15 -47.41 -28.35
C VAL A 88 -32.39 -48.27 -27.34
N GLN A 89 -31.58 -47.67 -26.48
CA GLN A 89 -30.84 -48.38 -25.43
C GLN A 89 -31.79 -49.17 -24.52
N LYS A 90 -32.87 -48.54 -24.06
CA LYS A 90 -33.83 -49.10 -23.11
C LYS A 90 -34.62 -50.25 -23.72
N TYR A 91 -35.30 -50.00 -24.85
CA TYR A 91 -36.27 -50.94 -25.42
C TYR A 91 -35.62 -52.00 -26.31
N MET A 92 -34.48 -51.70 -26.96
CA MET A 92 -33.72 -52.68 -27.74
C MET A 92 -32.57 -53.33 -26.96
N LYS A 93 -32.38 -52.96 -25.68
CA LYS A 93 -31.33 -53.49 -24.78
C LYS A 93 -29.90 -53.35 -25.34
N MET A 94 -29.63 -52.27 -26.08
CA MET A 94 -28.31 -52.02 -26.69
C MET A 94 -27.32 -51.41 -25.68
N GLY A 95 -26.66 -52.27 -24.90
CA GLY A 95 -25.72 -51.84 -23.84
C GLY A 95 -24.57 -50.92 -24.30
N ILE A 96 -24.10 -51.08 -25.55
CA ILE A 96 -23.00 -50.29 -26.13
C ILE A 96 -23.30 -48.78 -26.17
N LEU A 97 -24.58 -48.39 -26.20
CA LEU A 97 -24.98 -46.98 -26.24
C LEU A 97 -24.78 -46.26 -24.91
N GLY A 98 -24.61 -46.98 -23.79
CA GLY A 98 -24.53 -46.37 -22.46
C GLY A 98 -23.38 -45.38 -22.31
N GLY A 99 -22.18 -45.77 -22.78
CA GLY A 99 -21.01 -44.88 -22.75
C GLY A 99 -21.20 -43.66 -23.66
N ILE A 100 -21.80 -43.85 -24.84
CA ILE A 100 -22.08 -42.78 -25.80
C ILE A 100 -23.06 -41.77 -25.20
N ILE A 101 -24.19 -42.26 -24.65
CA ILE A 101 -25.20 -41.43 -24.00
C ILE A 101 -24.58 -40.66 -22.83
N GLY A 102 -23.72 -41.30 -22.03
CA GLY A 102 -23.03 -40.64 -20.91
C GLY A 102 -22.19 -39.44 -21.36
N ILE A 103 -21.43 -39.57 -22.47
CA ILE A 103 -20.67 -38.46 -23.04
C ILE A 103 -21.60 -37.36 -23.57
N LEU A 104 -22.66 -37.73 -24.30
CA LEU A 104 -23.60 -36.76 -24.86
C LEU A 104 -24.35 -35.98 -23.76
N ASP A 105 -24.78 -36.65 -22.69
CA ASP A 105 -25.38 -36.01 -21.51
C ASP A 105 -24.40 -35.02 -20.84
N GLN A 106 -23.11 -35.36 -20.81
CA GLN A 106 -22.08 -34.46 -20.28
C GLN A 106 -21.88 -33.24 -21.17
N VAL A 107 -21.76 -33.44 -22.50
CA VAL A 107 -21.67 -32.35 -23.49
C VAL A 107 -22.88 -31.42 -23.38
N GLN A 108 -24.08 -31.97 -23.25
CA GLN A 108 -25.30 -31.19 -23.07
C GLN A 108 -25.25 -30.30 -21.81
N LYS A 109 -24.80 -30.86 -20.69
CA LYS A 109 -24.63 -30.09 -19.43
C LYS A 109 -23.59 -28.99 -19.57
N ASP A 110 -22.48 -29.27 -20.25
CA ASP A 110 -21.41 -28.29 -20.44
C ASP A 110 -21.86 -27.15 -21.37
N ILE A 111 -22.62 -27.46 -22.43
CA ILE A 111 -23.28 -26.44 -23.26
C ILE A 111 -24.18 -25.54 -22.40
N SER A 112 -25.06 -26.11 -21.56
CA SER A 112 -25.94 -25.32 -20.69
C SER A 112 -25.16 -24.44 -19.70
N ARG A 113 -24.08 -24.95 -19.09
CA ARG A 113 -23.21 -24.16 -18.20
C ARG A 113 -22.54 -23.00 -18.94
N SER A 114 -22.02 -23.27 -20.14
CA SER A 114 -21.38 -22.26 -20.98
C SER A 114 -22.38 -21.18 -21.40
N THR A 115 -23.60 -21.53 -21.79
CA THR A 115 -24.66 -20.58 -22.15
C THR A 115 -24.97 -19.63 -20.99
N ASN A 116 -25.21 -20.16 -19.78
CA ASN A 116 -25.49 -19.32 -18.60
C ASN A 116 -24.35 -18.34 -18.29
N LYS A 117 -23.10 -18.81 -18.43
CA LYS A 117 -21.92 -17.97 -18.20
C LYS A 117 -21.78 -16.86 -19.25
N ILE A 118 -22.14 -17.14 -20.51
CA ILE A 118 -22.15 -16.13 -21.57
C ILE A 118 -23.22 -15.07 -21.29
N GLU A 119 -24.41 -15.46 -20.86
CA GLU A 119 -25.50 -14.52 -20.50
C GLU A 119 -25.09 -13.60 -19.34
N GLU A 120 -24.44 -14.15 -18.31
CA GLU A 120 -23.91 -13.37 -17.18
C GLU A 120 -22.85 -12.35 -17.64
N LEU A 121 -21.91 -12.78 -18.48
CA LEU A 121 -20.87 -11.90 -19.03
C LEU A 121 -21.46 -10.79 -19.91
N GLN A 122 -22.50 -11.08 -20.69
CA GLN A 122 -23.21 -10.08 -21.49
C GLN A 122 -23.91 -9.03 -20.60
N ALA A 123 -24.53 -9.44 -19.50
CA ALA A 123 -25.15 -8.53 -18.55
C ALA A 123 -24.11 -7.59 -17.91
N ASN A 124 -22.97 -8.15 -17.47
CA ASN A 124 -21.87 -7.37 -16.89
C ASN A 124 -21.27 -6.37 -17.90
N LEU A 125 -21.10 -6.77 -19.16
CA LEU A 125 -20.60 -5.89 -20.21
C LEU A 125 -21.54 -4.71 -20.46
N ASN A 126 -22.85 -4.96 -20.51
CA ASN A 126 -23.86 -3.91 -20.66
C ASN A 126 -23.85 -2.91 -19.49
N GLN A 127 -23.57 -3.38 -18.27
CA GLN A 127 -23.43 -2.50 -17.11
C GLN A 127 -22.20 -1.59 -17.25
N VAL A 128 -21.04 -2.17 -17.58
CA VAL A 128 -19.79 -1.41 -17.78
C VAL A 128 -19.94 -0.38 -18.90
N GLN A 129 -20.66 -0.71 -19.97
CA GLN A 129 -20.96 0.21 -21.07
C GLN A 129 -21.74 1.44 -20.59
N LYS A 130 -22.78 1.24 -19.77
CA LYS A 130 -23.59 2.34 -19.18
C LYS A 130 -22.77 3.21 -18.25
N GLU A 131 -21.93 2.61 -17.41
CA GLU A 131 -21.04 3.34 -16.50
C GLU A 131 -20.03 4.20 -17.28
N LYS A 132 -19.45 3.65 -18.35
CA LYS A 132 -18.55 4.39 -19.25
C LYS A 132 -19.23 5.59 -19.88
N GLU A 133 -20.48 5.45 -20.34
CA GLU A 133 -21.24 6.56 -20.91
C GLU A 133 -21.50 7.67 -19.88
N ASN A 134 -21.83 7.31 -18.64
CA ASN A 134 -22.03 8.27 -17.55
C ASN A 134 -20.74 9.04 -17.24
N ILE A 135 -19.62 8.33 -17.08
CA ILE A 135 -18.31 8.95 -16.85
C ILE A 135 -17.93 9.86 -18.01
N THR A 136 -18.20 9.46 -19.25
CA THR A 136 -17.90 10.28 -20.44
C THR A 136 -18.67 11.60 -20.42
N LYS A 137 -19.97 11.57 -20.05
CA LYS A 137 -20.79 12.78 -19.89
C LYS A 137 -20.26 13.68 -18.77
N GLU A 138 -19.86 13.10 -17.64
CA GLU A 138 -19.30 13.84 -16.51
C GLU A 138 -17.97 14.52 -16.87
N VAL A 139 -17.06 13.79 -17.54
CA VAL A 139 -15.81 14.34 -18.07
C VAL A 139 -16.06 15.49 -19.05
N GLN A 140 -17.07 15.36 -19.91
CA GLN A 140 -17.42 16.42 -20.86
C GLN A 140 -17.97 17.66 -20.15
N ASN A 141 -18.81 17.49 -19.12
CA ASN A 141 -19.32 18.58 -18.30
C ASN A 141 -18.19 19.30 -17.52
N LEU A 142 -17.27 18.54 -16.92
CA LEU A 142 -16.10 19.11 -16.25
C LEU A 142 -15.22 19.89 -17.23
N LYS A 143 -15.05 19.39 -18.47
CA LYS A 143 -14.33 20.11 -19.53
C LYS A 143 -15.01 21.43 -19.92
N SER A 144 -16.34 21.49 -20.01
CA SER A 144 -17.04 22.76 -20.28
C SER A 144 -16.89 23.75 -19.13
N GLN A 145 -17.02 23.30 -17.87
CA GLN A 145 -16.79 24.15 -16.69
C GLN A 145 -15.35 24.70 -16.63
N LEU A 146 -14.35 23.92 -17.06
CA LEU A 146 -12.98 24.40 -17.17
C LEU A 146 -12.82 25.45 -18.27
N LYS A 147 -13.46 25.27 -19.43
CA LYS A 147 -13.44 26.27 -20.51
C LYS A 147 -14.10 27.59 -20.11
N GLU A 148 -15.20 27.55 -19.34
CA GLU A 148 -15.84 28.75 -18.81
C GLU A 148 -14.95 29.47 -17.78
N LYS A 149 -14.13 28.74 -17.01
CA LYS A 149 -13.11 29.34 -16.13
C LYS A 149 -11.89 29.90 -16.90
N GLU A 150 -11.66 29.46 -18.13
CA GLU A 150 -10.60 29.95 -19.04
C GLU A 150 -11.01 31.22 -19.83
N GLY A 151 -12.27 31.65 -19.77
CA GLY A 151 -12.78 32.86 -20.46
C GLY A 151 -12.66 34.15 -19.64
N ASP A 152 -11.83 35.07 -20.14
CA ASP A 152 -11.86 36.54 -19.99
C ASP A 152 -11.92 37.15 -18.57
N GLY A 153 -10.75 37.29 -17.94
CA GLY A 153 -10.58 38.09 -16.72
C GLY A 153 -9.14 38.44 -16.38
N LEU A 154 -8.21 38.33 -17.35
CA LEU A 154 -6.82 38.73 -17.19
C LEU A 154 -6.65 40.13 -17.80
N SER A 155 -6.04 41.06 -17.07
CA SER A 155 -5.83 42.41 -17.59
C SER A 155 -4.93 42.39 -18.83
N ASN A 156 -5.19 43.30 -19.78
CA ASN A 156 -4.33 43.48 -20.95
C ASN A 156 -2.87 43.79 -20.55
N GLU A 157 -2.68 44.46 -19.41
CA GLU A 157 -1.37 44.73 -18.81
C GLU A 157 -0.63 43.43 -18.44
N PHE A 158 -1.33 42.45 -17.86
CA PHE A 158 -0.76 41.15 -17.50
C PHE A 158 -0.32 40.36 -18.75
N LEU A 159 -1.15 40.32 -19.78
CA LEU A 159 -0.83 39.65 -21.04
C LEU A 159 0.36 40.30 -21.76
N SER A 160 0.44 41.63 -21.73
CA SER A 160 1.60 42.38 -22.23
C SER A 160 2.87 42.01 -21.47
N LYS A 161 2.80 41.90 -20.13
CA LYS A 161 3.96 41.53 -19.29
C LYS A 161 4.44 40.10 -19.56
N ILE A 162 3.55 39.14 -19.77
CA ILE A 162 3.93 37.78 -20.19
C ILE A 162 4.69 37.81 -21.52
N SER A 163 4.18 38.56 -22.50
CA SER A 163 4.79 38.64 -23.84
C SER A 163 6.18 39.29 -23.80
N GLU A 164 6.36 40.30 -22.94
CA GLU A 164 7.67 40.91 -22.67
C GLU A 164 8.65 39.90 -22.05
N LEU A 165 8.22 39.17 -21.01
CA LEU A 165 9.04 38.19 -20.31
C LEU A 165 9.39 36.95 -21.15
N GLN A 166 8.55 36.58 -22.12
CA GLN A 166 8.86 35.51 -23.08
C GLN A 166 10.12 35.82 -23.90
N ASN A 167 10.31 37.08 -24.27
CA ASN A 167 11.45 37.55 -25.07
C ASN A 167 12.63 37.99 -24.19
N SER A 168 12.43 38.15 -22.89
CA SER A 168 13.50 38.54 -21.96
C SER A 168 14.47 37.38 -21.69
N GLU A 169 15.75 37.74 -21.53
CA GLU A 169 16.80 36.87 -20.97
C GLU A 169 17.05 37.15 -19.48
N ASP A 170 16.40 38.16 -18.91
CA ASP A 170 16.56 38.53 -17.49
C ASP A 170 15.77 37.57 -16.59
N PHE A 171 16.47 36.56 -16.09
CA PHE A 171 15.89 35.57 -15.17
C PHE A 171 15.41 36.20 -13.85
N ASP A 172 16.04 37.26 -13.35
CA ASP A 172 15.64 37.86 -12.08
C ASP A 172 14.29 38.57 -12.22
N GLN A 173 14.01 39.16 -13.38
CA GLN A 173 12.68 39.68 -13.71
C GLN A 173 11.62 38.57 -13.77
N ILE A 174 11.95 37.45 -14.43
CA ILE A 174 11.04 36.28 -14.50
C ILE A 174 10.75 35.75 -13.09
N TYR A 175 11.77 35.60 -12.25
CA TYR A 175 11.60 35.15 -10.87
C TYR A 175 10.73 36.13 -10.07
N LYS A 176 10.99 37.43 -10.14
CA LYS A 176 10.19 38.45 -9.44
C LYS A 176 8.74 38.43 -9.86
N PHE A 177 8.48 38.32 -11.17
CA PHE A 177 7.13 38.21 -11.70
C PHE A 177 6.38 37.00 -11.10
N PHE A 178 7.03 35.83 -11.07
CA PHE A 178 6.46 34.62 -10.44
C PHE A 178 6.22 34.80 -8.94
N ASP A 179 7.14 35.45 -8.22
CA ASP A 179 7.02 35.74 -6.79
C ASP A 179 5.81 36.66 -6.52
N GLU A 180 5.66 37.73 -7.30
CA GLU A 180 4.56 38.69 -7.19
C GLU A 180 3.19 38.05 -7.46
N ILE A 181 3.05 37.29 -8.54
CA ILE A 181 1.78 36.63 -8.88
C ILE A 181 1.44 35.50 -7.90
N SER A 182 2.45 34.88 -7.26
CA SER A 182 2.24 33.88 -6.21
C SER A 182 1.67 34.50 -4.93
N GLY A 183 2.08 35.72 -4.58
CA GLY A 183 1.61 36.42 -3.38
C GLY A 183 0.16 36.92 -3.48
N LYS A 184 -0.34 37.17 -4.70
CA LYS A 184 -1.69 37.72 -4.94
C LYS A 184 -2.81 36.67 -4.89
N MET A 185 -2.51 35.38 -4.67
CA MET A 185 -3.46 34.26 -4.72
C MET A 185 -4.25 34.14 -6.04
N ASN A 186 -3.82 34.80 -7.12
CA ASN A 186 -4.51 34.73 -8.40
C ASN A 186 -4.06 33.48 -9.19
N GLN A 187 -4.76 32.35 -8.95
CA GLN A 187 -4.47 31.08 -9.62
C GLN A 187 -4.51 31.18 -11.15
N LYS A 188 -5.31 32.09 -11.72
CA LYS A 188 -5.44 32.26 -13.18
C LYS A 188 -4.18 32.84 -13.81
N GLU A 189 -3.61 33.87 -13.20
CA GLU A 189 -2.36 34.51 -13.65
C GLU A 189 -1.19 33.52 -13.58
N MET A 190 -1.06 32.83 -12.44
CA MET A 190 -0.04 31.79 -12.26
C MET A 190 -0.17 30.68 -13.30
N PHE A 191 -1.39 30.18 -13.53
CA PHE A 191 -1.64 29.12 -14.50
C PHE A 191 -1.29 29.54 -15.92
N LYS A 192 -1.66 30.77 -16.33
CA LYS A 192 -1.32 31.32 -17.65
C LYS A 192 0.20 31.46 -17.81
N ALA A 193 0.89 32.05 -16.83
CA ALA A 193 2.35 32.16 -16.85
C ALA A 193 3.06 30.79 -16.93
N CYS A 194 2.51 29.78 -16.25
CA CYS A 194 3.02 28.41 -16.30
C CYS A 194 2.79 27.75 -17.67
N LYS A 195 1.60 27.91 -18.25
CA LYS A 195 1.20 27.40 -19.57
C LYS A 195 2.06 27.96 -20.70
N GLU A 196 2.41 29.25 -20.61
CA GLU A 196 3.31 29.93 -21.55
C GLU A 196 4.79 29.53 -21.38
N GLY A 197 5.11 28.62 -20.45
CA GLY A 197 6.43 28.03 -20.31
C GLY A 197 7.49 28.94 -19.70
N LEU A 198 7.12 30.10 -19.14
CA LEU A 198 8.06 31.05 -18.54
C LEU A 198 8.91 30.42 -17.42
N TRP A 199 8.34 29.50 -16.65
CA TRP A 199 9.04 28.77 -15.59
C TRP A 199 10.20 27.89 -16.10
N LYS A 200 10.21 27.51 -17.38
CA LYS A 200 11.27 26.70 -18.00
C LYS A 200 12.53 27.51 -18.32
N LYS A 201 12.44 28.84 -18.31
CA LYS A 201 13.60 29.71 -18.55
C LYS A 201 14.66 29.45 -17.47
N GLN A 202 15.91 29.37 -17.90
CA GLN A 202 17.03 29.00 -17.06
C GLN A 202 17.94 30.20 -16.80
N ASN A 203 18.43 30.30 -15.57
CA ASN A 203 19.43 31.30 -15.21
C ASN A 203 20.82 30.85 -15.69
N LYS A 204 21.22 31.33 -16.87
CA LYS A 204 22.55 31.03 -17.46
C LYS A 204 23.72 31.44 -16.55
N ASN A 205 23.54 32.44 -15.69
CA ASN A 205 24.57 32.92 -14.77
C ASN A 205 24.65 32.09 -13.47
N HIS A 206 23.62 31.29 -13.19
CA HIS A 206 23.51 30.50 -11.96
C HIS A 206 23.06 29.07 -12.26
N HIS A 207 23.89 28.34 -13.00
CA HIS A 207 23.79 26.89 -13.11
C HIS A 207 22.53 26.39 -13.82
N ASP A 208 22.03 27.15 -14.80
CA ASP A 208 20.79 26.85 -15.53
C ASP A 208 19.58 26.53 -14.63
N LYS A 209 19.56 27.16 -13.45
CA LYS A 209 18.45 27.02 -12.51
C LYS A 209 17.20 27.66 -13.08
N ASN A 210 16.10 26.91 -13.06
CA ASN A 210 14.78 27.43 -13.38
C ASN A 210 14.10 28.09 -12.16
N VAL A 211 12.89 28.62 -12.35
CA VAL A 211 12.16 29.35 -11.29
C VAL A 211 11.92 28.47 -10.05
N LEU A 212 11.60 27.18 -10.24
CA LEU A 212 11.36 26.24 -9.14
C LEU A 212 12.64 25.96 -8.34
N HIS A 213 13.79 25.83 -9.00
CA HIS A 213 15.09 25.72 -8.34
C HIS A 213 15.41 26.95 -7.48
N ALA A 214 15.17 28.15 -8.03
CA ALA A 214 15.40 29.40 -7.33
C ALA A 214 14.47 29.55 -6.12
N ALA A 215 13.18 29.23 -6.28
CA ALA A 215 12.19 29.29 -5.20
C ALA A 215 12.54 28.32 -4.05
N SER A 216 12.89 27.07 -4.38
CA SER A 216 13.36 26.07 -3.41
C SER A 216 14.65 26.47 -2.71
N SER A 217 15.61 27.06 -3.43
CA SER A 217 16.86 27.56 -2.85
C SER A 217 16.64 28.79 -1.95
N LYS A 218 15.60 29.59 -2.20
CA LYS A 218 15.23 30.73 -1.35
C LYS A 218 14.34 30.32 -0.18
N GLY A 219 13.67 29.18 -0.27
CA GLY A 219 12.70 28.71 0.73
C GLY A 219 11.32 29.36 0.57
N ASN A 220 11.00 29.83 -0.64
CA ASN A 220 9.71 30.46 -0.93
C ASN A 220 8.62 29.40 -1.10
N LEU A 221 8.03 28.98 0.01
CA LEU A 221 7.03 27.91 0.05
C LEU A 221 5.76 28.24 -0.75
N ILE A 222 5.35 29.51 -0.74
CA ILE A 222 4.14 29.99 -1.45
C ILE A 222 4.35 29.77 -2.95
N LEU A 223 5.46 30.28 -3.48
CA LEU A 223 5.79 30.11 -4.89
C LEU A 223 6.00 28.64 -5.28
N VAL A 224 6.71 27.86 -4.46
CA VAL A 224 6.90 26.41 -4.72
C VAL A 224 5.56 25.69 -4.82
N LYS A 225 4.64 25.97 -3.88
CA LYS A 225 3.32 25.35 -3.87
C LYS A 225 2.52 25.71 -5.13
N SER A 226 2.46 27.00 -5.47
CA SER A 226 1.74 27.48 -6.65
C SER A 226 2.29 26.90 -7.97
N LEU A 227 3.61 26.78 -8.11
CA LEU A 227 4.24 26.19 -9.31
C LEU A 227 3.90 24.70 -9.46
N ILE A 228 3.92 23.93 -8.36
CA ILE A 228 3.56 22.50 -8.37
C ILE A 228 2.08 22.31 -8.70
N GLU A 229 1.19 23.11 -8.11
CA GLU A 229 -0.25 23.08 -8.39
C GLU A 229 -0.58 23.39 -9.87
N CYS A 230 0.25 24.20 -10.53
CA CYS A 230 0.11 24.52 -11.95
C CYS A 230 0.78 23.51 -12.90
N GLY A 231 1.28 22.37 -12.39
CA GLY A 231 1.83 21.29 -13.21
C GLY A 231 3.25 21.55 -13.73
N CYS A 232 4.04 22.41 -13.08
CA CYS A 232 5.46 22.55 -13.42
C CYS A 232 6.22 21.25 -13.14
N ASP A 233 7.23 20.95 -13.98
CA ASP A 233 8.05 19.76 -13.81
C ASP A 233 8.97 19.87 -12.59
N LYS A 234 8.54 19.22 -11.50
CA LYS A 234 9.28 19.15 -10.24
C LYS A 234 10.58 18.34 -10.32
N GLU A 235 10.72 17.49 -11.34
CA GLU A 235 11.90 16.65 -11.57
C GLU A 235 12.91 17.29 -12.53
N SER A 236 12.60 18.49 -13.03
CA SER A 236 13.54 19.26 -13.85
C SER A 236 14.89 19.39 -13.14
N GLN A 237 15.96 19.21 -13.91
CA GLN A 237 17.33 19.22 -13.42
C GLN A 237 18.05 20.49 -13.89
N ASP A 238 18.91 21.02 -13.02
CA ASP A 238 19.85 22.08 -13.34
C ASP A 238 21.13 21.53 -14.04
N ASP A 239 22.09 22.40 -14.39
CA ASP A 239 23.33 22.01 -15.10
C ASP A 239 24.20 20.96 -14.36
N ARG A 240 23.93 20.74 -13.07
CA ARG A 240 24.61 19.78 -12.19
C ARG A 240 23.72 18.59 -11.85
N CYS A 241 22.67 18.36 -12.63
CA CYS A 241 21.71 17.29 -12.42
C CYS A 241 20.96 17.37 -11.08
N ARG A 242 20.87 18.56 -10.47
CA ARG A 242 20.18 18.74 -9.18
C ARG A 242 18.73 19.11 -9.43
N THR A 243 17.82 18.51 -8.67
CA THR A 243 16.40 18.89 -8.67
C THR A 243 16.15 20.03 -7.68
N ALA A 244 14.97 20.66 -7.78
CA ALA A 244 14.54 21.67 -6.84
C ALA A 244 14.52 21.15 -5.38
N LEU A 245 14.14 19.88 -5.17
CA LEU A 245 14.16 19.24 -3.86
C LEU A 245 15.58 19.13 -3.28
N PHE A 246 16.56 18.79 -4.11
CA PHE A 246 17.97 18.73 -3.68
C PHE A 246 18.45 20.07 -3.12
N LEU A 247 18.10 21.18 -3.80
CA LEU A 247 18.46 22.53 -3.36
C LEU A 247 17.77 22.93 -2.06
N ALA A 248 16.48 22.59 -1.90
CA ALA A 248 15.74 22.82 -0.66
C ALA A 248 16.38 22.05 0.52
N SER A 249 16.66 20.77 0.33
CA SER A 249 17.28 19.88 1.34
C SER A 249 18.63 20.41 1.81
N LYS A 250 19.49 20.86 0.89
CA LYS A 250 20.79 21.47 1.24
C LYS A 250 20.61 22.65 2.20
N LYS A 251 19.62 23.52 1.96
CA LYS A 251 19.41 24.70 2.79
C LYS A 251 18.85 24.37 4.17
N VAL A 252 17.95 23.39 4.27
CA VAL A 252 17.43 22.89 5.55
C VAL A 252 18.56 22.28 6.38
N ILE A 253 19.41 21.45 5.78
CA ILE A 253 20.57 20.84 6.45
C ILE A 253 21.51 21.91 6.98
N LEU A 254 21.83 22.94 6.19
CA LEU A 254 22.67 24.05 6.64
C LEU A 254 22.06 24.82 7.82
N LYS A 255 20.74 25.05 7.81
CA LYS A 255 20.03 25.71 8.92
C LYS A 255 20.05 24.85 10.19
N LEU A 256 19.88 23.54 10.06
CA LEU A 256 19.94 22.58 11.15
C LEU A 256 21.34 22.52 11.78
N LEU A 257 22.39 22.47 10.96
CA LEU A 257 23.78 22.49 11.43
C LEU A 257 24.11 23.76 12.22
N ASN A 258 23.61 24.91 11.78
CA ASN A 258 23.78 26.16 12.51
C ASN A 258 23.07 26.14 13.88
N ILE A 259 21.83 25.63 13.94
CA ILE A 259 21.08 25.48 15.21
C ILE A 259 21.81 24.54 16.16
N LEU A 260 22.31 23.39 15.67
CA LEU A 260 23.07 22.43 16.47
C LEU A 260 24.33 23.07 17.06
N SER A 261 25.06 23.85 16.26
CA SER A 261 26.24 24.60 16.72
C SER A 261 25.91 25.59 17.84
N GLN A 262 24.77 26.27 17.78
CA GLN A 262 24.34 27.22 18.81
C GLN A 262 23.94 26.50 20.11
N LEU A 263 23.24 25.37 20.01
CA LEU A 263 22.83 24.56 21.17
C LEU A 263 24.03 23.98 21.96
N GLU A 264 25.09 23.58 21.26
CA GLU A 264 26.30 23.07 21.91
C GLU A 264 27.00 24.16 22.75
N LEU A 265 27.01 25.40 22.25
CA LEU A 265 27.55 26.57 22.97
C LEU A 265 26.75 26.85 24.25
N ILE A 266 25.41 26.82 24.18
CA ILE A 266 24.51 27.08 25.31
C ILE A 266 24.68 26.01 26.41
N LYS A 267 24.80 24.71 26.04
CA LYS A 267 25.04 23.63 27.01
C LYS A 267 26.36 23.83 27.78
N LYS A 268 27.45 24.23 27.10
CA LYS A 268 28.74 24.52 27.75
C LYS A 268 28.65 25.69 28.74
N GLN A 269 27.91 26.75 28.40
CA GLN A 269 27.72 27.90 29.30
C GLN A 269 26.89 27.55 30.54
N ARG A 270 25.83 26.74 30.39
CA ARG A 270 24.97 26.32 31.51
C ARG A 270 25.72 25.46 32.53
N ILE A 271 26.48 24.46 32.07
CA ILE A 271 27.30 23.61 32.94
C ILE A 271 28.32 24.44 33.73
N LYS A 272 28.93 25.46 33.11
CA LYS A 272 29.88 26.36 33.78
C LYS A 272 29.21 27.18 34.89
N MET A 273 27.97 27.63 34.69
CA MET A 273 27.22 28.39 35.70
C MET A 273 26.75 27.53 36.87
N ASP A 274 26.30 26.31 36.63
CA ASP A 274 25.83 25.40 37.69
C ASP A 274 26.97 25.02 38.65
N ILE A 275 28.19 24.80 38.11
CA ILE A 275 29.39 24.53 38.91
C ILE A 275 29.77 25.74 39.77
N LEU A 276 29.71 26.96 39.21
CA LEU A 276 30.03 28.18 39.94
C LEU A 276 29.04 28.45 41.09
N HIS A 277 27.75 28.19 40.85
CA HIS A 277 26.69 28.33 41.85
C HIS A 277 26.85 27.33 43.00
N TYR A 278 27.20 26.07 42.68
CA TYR A 278 27.46 25.03 43.67
C TYR A 278 28.67 25.37 44.56
N ILE A 279 29.76 25.87 43.97
CA ILE A 279 30.96 26.28 44.72
C ILE A 279 30.64 27.46 45.66
N LEU A 280 29.87 28.45 45.21
CA LEU A 280 29.48 29.60 46.03
C LEU A 280 28.61 29.19 47.23
N HIS A 281 27.67 28.27 47.01
CA HIS A 281 26.82 27.72 48.06
C HIS A 281 27.63 26.92 49.09
N LEU A 282 28.56 26.08 48.63
CA LEU A 282 29.43 25.31 49.52
C LEU A 282 30.31 26.22 50.39
N LEU A 283 30.84 27.30 49.80
CA LEU A 283 31.64 28.31 50.53
C LEU A 283 30.81 29.00 51.63
N MET A 284 29.55 29.36 51.34
CA MET A 284 28.65 29.96 52.33
C MET A 284 28.31 29.01 53.49
N VAL A 285 28.14 27.71 53.22
CA VAL A 285 27.86 26.70 54.25
C VAL A 285 29.06 26.50 55.16
N ILE A 286 30.27 26.46 54.60
CA ILE A 286 31.52 26.33 55.38
C ILE A 286 31.71 27.54 56.31
N LEU A 287 31.47 28.76 55.83
CA LEU A 287 31.54 29.98 56.66
C LEU A 287 30.52 29.95 57.81
N LYS A 288 29.29 29.47 57.56
CA LYS A 288 28.27 29.29 58.62
C LYS A 288 28.68 28.26 59.67
N LEU A 289 29.25 27.14 59.25
CA LEU A 289 29.72 26.08 60.17
C LEU A 289 30.91 26.53 61.01
N LEU A 290 31.87 27.26 60.42
CA LEU A 290 32.98 27.87 61.16
C LEU A 290 32.49 28.86 62.22
N ASN A 291 31.49 29.68 61.89
CA ASN A 291 30.89 30.64 62.81
C ASN A 291 30.12 29.96 63.97
N ILE A 292 29.50 28.79 63.73
CA ILE A 292 28.84 28.00 64.77
C ILE A 292 29.88 27.30 65.66
N LEU A 293 30.96 26.76 65.07
CA LEU A 293 32.03 26.10 65.80
C LEU A 293 32.79 27.07 66.72
N SER A 294 33.01 28.32 66.30
CA SER A 294 33.58 29.36 67.17
C SER A 294 32.70 29.74 68.36
N GLN A 295 31.39 29.44 68.32
CA GLN A 295 30.45 29.72 69.42
C GLN A 295 30.34 28.57 70.45
N LEU A 296 30.81 27.36 70.11
CA LEU A 296 30.65 26.14 70.92
C LEU A 296 31.86 25.82 71.83
N GLU A 297 32.93 26.61 71.77
CA GLU A 297 34.22 26.35 72.42
C GLU A 297 34.27 26.72 73.93
N LEU A 298 33.30 26.30 74.75
CA LEU A 298 33.41 26.54 76.20
C LEU A 298 33.09 25.36 77.15
N ILE A 299 32.31 24.32 76.83
CA ILE A 299 31.86 23.38 77.88
C ILE A 299 31.83 21.90 77.45
N LYS A 300 32.78 21.10 78.00
CA LYS A 300 32.91 19.61 78.13
C LYS A 300 34.01 18.91 77.28
N LYS A 301 35.24 19.10 77.77
CA LYS A 301 36.56 18.81 77.17
C LYS A 301 37.09 17.35 77.23
N GLN A 302 36.32 16.30 77.55
CA GLN A 302 36.93 14.95 77.71
C GLN A 302 36.21 13.73 77.10
N ARG A 303 34.89 13.74 76.87
CA ARG A 303 34.20 12.58 76.24
C ARG A 303 34.36 12.54 74.72
N ILE A 304 34.42 13.71 74.10
CA ILE A 304 34.58 13.92 72.66
C ILE A 304 35.96 13.43 72.16
N LYS A 305 36.98 13.35 73.02
CA LYS A 305 38.34 12.93 72.64
C LYS A 305 38.39 11.48 72.13
N MET A 306 37.58 10.57 72.68
CA MET A 306 37.55 9.17 72.24
C MET A 306 36.73 8.96 70.97
N ASP A 307 35.60 9.67 70.82
CA ASP A 307 34.73 9.53 69.64
C ASP A 307 35.39 10.14 68.37
N ILE A 308 36.12 11.25 68.53
CA ILE A 308 36.89 11.85 67.42
C ILE A 308 38.06 10.93 67.00
N LEU A 309 38.74 10.29 67.95
CA LEU A 309 39.83 9.35 67.62
C LEU A 309 39.29 8.13 66.87
N HIS A 310 38.11 7.62 67.25
CA HIS A 310 37.41 6.53 66.56
C HIS A 310 36.96 6.95 65.15
N TYR A 311 36.45 8.17 65.00
CA TYR A 311 36.04 8.73 63.70
C TYR A 311 37.23 8.92 62.76
N ILE A 312 38.38 9.40 63.27
CA ILE A 312 39.63 9.53 62.50
C ILE A 312 40.14 8.15 62.07
N LEU A 313 40.11 7.15 62.95
CA LEU A 313 40.52 5.77 62.62
C LEU A 313 39.62 5.15 61.53
N HIS A 314 38.32 5.41 61.60
CA HIS A 314 37.36 4.95 60.60
C HIS A 314 37.57 5.66 59.25
N LEU A 315 37.83 6.97 59.26
CA LEU A 315 38.16 7.71 58.03
C LEU A 315 39.46 7.20 57.39
N LEU A 316 40.47 6.86 58.20
CA LEU A 316 41.73 6.29 57.73
C LEU A 316 41.51 4.91 57.07
N MET A 317 40.65 4.07 57.65
CA MET A 317 40.29 2.76 57.07
C MET A 317 39.51 2.90 55.74
N VAL A 318 38.66 3.91 55.60
CA VAL A 318 37.95 4.20 54.34
C VAL A 318 38.91 4.69 53.26
N ILE A 319 39.88 5.54 53.62
CA ILE A 319 40.91 6.03 52.70
C ILE A 319 41.80 4.87 52.22
N LEU A 320 42.21 3.96 53.10
CA LEU A 320 42.98 2.77 52.74
C LEU A 320 42.19 1.84 51.79
N LYS A 321 40.88 1.67 52.00
CA LYS A 321 40.00 0.92 51.08
C LYS A 321 39.90 1.57 49.71
N LEU A 322 39.75 2.90 49.65
CA LEU A 322 39.70 3.65 48.39
C LEU A 322 41.03 3.61 47.63
N LEU A 323 42.17 3.70 48.33
CA LEU A 323 43.50 3.53 47.75
C LEU A 323 43.73 2.11 47.21
N ASN A 324 43.25 1.09 47.91
CA ASN A 324 43.34 -0.30 47.47
C ASN A 324 42.45 -0.58 46.24
N ILE A 325 41.25 0.00 46.18
CA ILE A 325 40.39 -0.04 44.99
C ILE A 325 41.07 0.68 43.81
N LEU A 326 41.75 1.79 44.07
CA LEU A 326 42.51 2.54 43.06
C LEU A 326 43.77 1.82 42.56
N SER A 327 44.43 1.01 43.41
CA SER A 327 45.60 0.21 42.99
C SER A 327 45.21 -1.03 42.17
N GLN A 328 44.02 -1.59 42.42
CA GLN A 328 43.44 -2.74 41.68
C GLN A 328 42.87 -2.35 40.31
N LEU A 329 42.60 -1.06 40.07
CA LEU A 329 42.15 -0.54 38.78
C LEU A 329 43.33 -0.43 37.80
N GLU A 330 43.73 -1.58 37.25
CA GLU A 330 44.70 -1.64 36.16
C GLU A 330 44.02 -1.28 34.82
N LEU A 331 44.50 -0.18 34.24
CA LEU A 331 44.34 0.28 32.85
C LEU A 331 42.91 0.51 32.32
N ILE A 332 42.48 1.79 32.23
CA ILE A 332 41.93 2.40 31.00
C ILE A 332 41.96 3.94 31.14
N LYS A 333 42.95 4.53 30.45
CA LYS A 333 43.00 5.88 29.84
C LYS A 333 42.11 6.99 30.42
N LYS A 334 42.58 7.68 31.47
CA LYS A 334 42.44 9.14 31.62
C LYS A 334 43.37 9.65 32.73
N GLN A 335 44.59 10.04 32.36
CA GLN A 335 45.59 10.60 33.29
C GLN A 335 45.07 11.83 34.06
N ARG A 336 44.09 12.57 33.52
CA ARG A 336 43.51 13.77 34.16
C ARG A 336 42.64 13.45 35.37
N ILE A 337 41.75 12.45 35.26
CA ILE A 337 40.89 12.02 36.37
C ILE A 337 41.73 11.41 37.49
N LYS A 338 42.79 10.66 37.14
CA LYS A 338 43.73 10.12 38.12
C LYS A 338 44.45 11.24 38.89
N MET A 339 44.83 12.33 38.23
CA MET A 339 45.46 13.48 38.90
C MET A 339 44.50 14.28 39.77
N ASP A 340 43.25 14.52 39.34
CA ASP A 340 42.27 15.26 40.13
C ASP A 340 41.88 14.50 41.41
N ILE A 341 41.74 13.17 41.32
CA ILE A 341 41.48 12.31 42.46
C ILE A 341 42.71 12.21 43.37
N LEU A 342 43.93 12.13 42.82
CA LEU A 342 45.16 12.15 43.60
C LEU A 342 45.33 13.49 44.34
N HIS A 343 44.95 14.60 43.70
CA HIS A 343 44.98 15.94 44.30
C HIS A 343 43.97 16.07 45.43
N TYR A 344 42.77 15.50 45.26
CA TYR A 344 41.75 15.44 46.30
C TYR A 344 42.20 14.58 47.51
N ILE A 345 42.85 13.44 47.25
CA ILE A 345 43.43 12.58 48.30
C ILE A 345 44.57 13.30 49.03
N LEU A 346 45.47 13.97 48.30
CA LEU A 346 46.58 14.73 48.88
C LEU A 346 46.07 15.89 49.75
N HIS A 347 45.01 16.55 49.32
CA HIS A 347 44.35 17.61 50.08
C HIS A 347 43.71 17.05 51.37
N LEU A 348 43.02 15.91 51.31
CA LEU A 348 42.50 15.24 52.50
C LEU A 348 43.63 14.85 53.47
N LEU A 349 44.75 14.34 52.96
CA LEU A 349 45.91 13.94 53.77
C LEU A 349 46.56 15.15 54.45
N MET A 350 46.65 16.30 53.76
CA MET A 350 47.13 17.56 54.34
C MET A 350 46.20 18.12 55.41
N VAL A 351 44.89 17.95 55.25
CA VAL A 351 43.90 18.33 56.28
C VAL A 351 44.04 17.43 57.52
N ILE A 352 44.23 16.13 57.33
CA ILE A 352 44.48 15.16 58.42
C ILE A 352 45.80 15.48 59.14
N LEU A 353 46.87 15.77 58.42
CA LEU A 353 48.16 16.19 59.01
C LEU A 353 48.05 17.50 59.79
N LYS A 354 47.28 18.49 59.29
CA LYS A 354 47.00 19.73 60.03
C LYS A 354 46.21 19.45 61.30
N LEU A 355 45.21 18.58 61.26
CA LEU A 355 44.43 18.19 62.43
C LEU A 355 45.28 17.45 63.47
N LEU A 356 46.15 16.52 63.04
CA LEU A 356 47.13 15.83 63.89
C LEU A 356 48.16 16.78 64.50
N ASN A 357 48.65 17.77 63.74
CA ASN A 357 49.58 18.77 64.23
C ASN A 357 48.93 19.71 65.26
N ILE A 358 47.68 20.11 65.04
CA ILE A 358 46.88 20.88 66.01
C ILE A 358 46.67 20.06 67.29
N LEU A 359 46.35 18.76 67.17
CA LEU A 359 46.25 17.83 68.29
C LEU A 359 47.58 17.68 69.06
N SER A 360 48.72 17.62 68.36
CA SER A 360 50.06 17.55 68.95
C SER A 360 50.45 18.86 69.67
N GLN A 361 50.14 20.02 69.10
CA GLN A 361 50.40 21.31 69.76
C GLN A 361 49.53 21.52 71.00
N LEU A 362 48.30 20.98 71.00
CA LEU A 362 47.45 20.92 72.19
C LEU A 362 48.03 20.01 73.30
N GLU A 363 48.94 19.09 72.97
CA GLU A 363 49.69 18.25 73.91
C GLU A 363 50.98 18.93 74.43
N LEU A 364 51.61 19.81 73.63
CA LEU A 364 52.80 20.58 74.01
C LEU A 364 52.50 21.75 74.96
N ILE A 365 51.28 22.27 74.96
CA ILE A 365 50.81 23.30 75.93
C ILE A 365 50.54 22.67 77.33
N LYS A 366 50.86 21.38 77.53
CA LYS A 366 50.62 20.60 78.76
C LYS A 366 51.87 20.24 79.57
N LYS A 367 53.06 20.72 79.22
CA LYS A 367 54.22 20.83 80.12
C LYS A 367 54.57 22.30 80.28
#